data_AF-A0A8H3S7N3-F1
#
_entry.id   AF-A0A8H3S7N3-F1
#
_cell.length_a   1.000
_cell.length_b   1.000
_cell.length_c   1.000
_cell.angle_alpha   90.00
_cell.angle_beta   90.00
_cell.angle_gamma   90.00
#
_symmetry.space_group_name_H-M   'P 1'
#
loop_
_entity.id
_entity.type
_entity.pdbx_description
1 polymer ?
#
loop_
_entity_poly.entity_id
_entity_poly.type
_entity_poly.pdbx_seq_one_letter_code
_entity_poly.pdbx_strand_id
1 'polypeptide(L)'
;MAFHNDDRPLLPTDPLHQIALDDMASPQDQSSTYYMYRELNDHMLITTTQQPKTKKERRKKQKEDPSSVQNPSGYFVHRPYLSFAHAPRTLRDGGSKDGRTICLIHSFGGWRRWRLQFGRDLGDAIDPRGVVPWQRRTNADNSVQADDDLKGYRVRSWRLWGESGKAYHRDVNSKRKQGKWTEHDPTAHRPLRATEACQLTWSAPFSKRTREYAFSYEGIDFVWKGTKDLPADCKSAIRWMPVHHLKLVAILPAKGAVETEEVVVAYFVCSAEADEYGTLVVQDSKICEVFGIDEMPEDMALARAKGSRPARVHDTILATAVCMIIGEWQKRKTAVSVIFALIFAGALSPANI
;
A
#
# COMPACT_ATOMS: atom_id res chain seq x y z
N MET A 1 18.44 14.35 -62.54
CA MET A 1 19.21 14.48 -61.29
C MET A 1 18.39 13.82 -60.19
N ALA A 2 19.02 12.88 -59.49
CA ALA A 2 18.45 12.06 -58.43
C ALA A 2 17.98 12.90 -57.24
N PHE A 3 16.95 12.45 -56.52
CA PHE A 3 17.12 11.72 -55.26
C PHE A 3 15.84 10.93 -54.97
N HIS A 4 15.98 9.60 -54.91
CA HIS A 4 15.03 8.67 -54.30
C HIS A 4 14.89 9.01 -52.82
N ASN A 5 13.66 9.05 -52.31
CA ASN A 5 13.40 8.85 -50.89
C ASN A 5 12.55 7.59 -50.76
N ASP A 6 13.11 6.63 -50.02
CA ASP A 6 12.52 5.35 -49.69
C ASP A 6 11.20 5.53 -48.94
N ASP A 7 10.10 5.14 -49.58
CA ASP A 7 8.87 4.72 -48.90
C ASP A 7 9.14 3.41 -48.18
N ARG A 8 9.63 3.49 -46.94
CA ARG A 8 9.57 2.36 -46.02
C ARG A 8 8.14 2.27 -45.47
N PRO A 9 7.39 1.19 -45.71
CA PRO A 9 6.13 0.99 -45.03
C PRO A 9 6.42 0.89 -43.53
N LEU A 10 5.74 1.73 -42.76
CA LEU A 10 5.66 1.64 -41.31
C LEU A 10 5.19 0.21 -40.98
N LEU A 11 6.07 -0.55 -40.32
CA LEU A 11 5.71 -1.83 -39.74
C LEU A 11 4.47 -1.63 -38.85
N PRO A 12 3.48 -2.54 -38.92
CA PRO A 12 2.37 -2.51 -37.98
C PRO A 12 2.94 -2.56 -36.57
N THR A 13 2.57 -1.59 -35.73
CA THR A 13 2.77 -1.68 -34.29
C THR A 13 2.11 -2.97 -33.81
N ASP A 14 2.95 -3.86 -33.29
CA ASP A 14 2.60 -5.15 -32.71
C ASP A 14 1.38 -5.00 -31.77
N PRO A 15 0.24 -5.68 -32.02
CA PRO A 15 -0.98 -5.50 -31.24
C PRO A 15 -0.97 -6.29 -29.92
N LEU A 16 0.21 -6.62 -29.39
CA LEU A 16 0.35 -7.33 -28.14
C LEU A 16 0.47 -6.34 -26.97
N HIS A 17 -0.62 -6.23 -26.21
CA HIS A 17 -0.75 -5.67 -24.85
C HIS A 17 -1.50 -4.33 -24.70
N GLN A 18 -2.66 -4.22 -25.33
CA GLN A 18 -3.81 -3.51 -24.76
C GLN A 18 -4.78 -4.54 -24.18
N ILE A 19 -4.61 -4.88 -22.90
CA ILE A 19 -5.67 -5.55 -22.15
C ILE A 19 -6.57 -4.42 -21.65
N ALA A 20 -7.69 -4.20 -22.34
CA ALA A 20 -8.80 -3.44 -21.79
C ALA A 20 -9.39 -4.28 -20.65
N LEU A 21 -9.16 -3.85 -19.41
CA LEU A 21 -9.72 -4.42 -18.19
C LEU A 21 -11.21 -4.08 -18.00
N ASP A 22 -11.82 -3.36 -18.94
CA ASP A 22 -13.22 -2.91 -18.85
C ASP A 22 -14.26 -4.02 -19.11
N ASP A 23 -13.85 -5.18 -19.65
CA ASP A 23 -14.76 -6.32 -19.93
C ASP A 23 -14.68 -7.46 -18.88
N MET A 24 -14.18 -7.17 -17.68
CA MET A 24 -13.95 -8.15 -16.61
C MET A 24 -15.20 -8.59 -15.82
N ALA A 25 -16.36 -8.00 -16.11
CA ALA A 25 -17.61 -8.32 -15.43
C ALA A 25 -18.46 -9.25 -16.30
N SER A 26 -18.76 -10.45 -15.80
CA SER A 26 -20.13 -10.95 -15.97
C SER A 26 -21.05 -9.78 -15.60
N PRO A 27 -22.08 -9.43 -16.40
CA PRO A 27 -22.89 -8.22 -16.20
C PRO A 27 -23.63 -8.13 -14.84
N GLN A 28 -23.33 -9.02 -13.88
CA GLN A 28 -23.93 -9.17 -12.57
C GLN A 28 -22.95 -8.96 -11.38
N ASP A 29 -21.63 -8.83 -11.58
CA ASP A 29 -20.68 -8.67 -10.45
C ASP A 29 -20.01 -7.28 -10.42
N GLN A 30 -20.51 -6.41 -9.55
CA GLN A 30 -19.92 -5.10 -9.26
C GLN A 30 -18.53 -5.26 -8.62
N SER A 31 -17.52 -4.59 -9.17
CA SER A 31 -16.16 -4.63 -8.66
C SER A 31 -15.44 -3.29 -8.79
N SER A 32 -14.49 -3.05 -7.88
CA SER A 32 -13.63 -1.88 -7.84
C SER A 32 -12.20 -2.26 -8.21
N THR A 33 -11.64 -1.60 -9.21
CA THR A 33 -10.28 -1.86 -9.69
C THR A 33 -9.31 -0.76 -9.25
N TYR A 34 -8.14 -1.15 -8.76
CA TYR A 34 -7.08 -0.28 -8.30
C TYR A 34 -5.75 -0.62 -8.97
N TYR A 35 -5.19 0.34 -9.71
CA TYR A 35 -3.88 0.28 -10.32
C TYR A 35 -2.83 0.80 -9.35
N MET A 36 -1.77 0.03 -9.08
CA MET A 36 -0.76 0.35 -8.08
C MET A 36 0.59 0.62 -8.73
N TYR A 37 1.06 1.85 -8.64
CA TYR A 37 2.28 2.33 -9.28
C TYR A 37 3.42 2.58 -8.28
N ARG A 38 4.66 2.36 -8.74
CA ARG A 38 5.86 2.68 -7.97
C ARG A 38 6.18 4.16 -8.08
N GLU A 39 6.41 4.78 -6.94
CA GLU A 39 6.90 6.15 -6.85
C GLU A 39 8.27 6.22 -6.17
N LEU A 40 8.94 7.38 -6.29
CA LEU A 40 10.28 7.55 -5.72
C LEU A 40 10.23 7.43 -4.19
N ASN A 41 11.37 7.06 -3.58
CA ASN A 41 11.51 6.90 -2.13
C ASN A 41 10.54 5.85 -1.54
N ASP A 42 10.30 4.77 -2.28
CA ASP A 42 9.36 3.69 -1.95
C ASP A 42 7.94 4.19 -1.62
N HIS A 43 7.51 5.28 -2.28
CA HIS A 43 6.11 5.70 -2.27
C HIS A 43 5.30 4.83 -3.24
N MET A 44 3.98 4.81 -3.06
CA MET A 44 3.06 4.12 -3.97
C MET A 44 1.92 5.05 -4.31
N LEU A 45 1.60 5.14 -5.60
CA LEU A 45 0.38 5.80 -6.09
C LEU A 45 -0.63 4.70 -6.42
N ILE A 46 -1.86 4.83 -5.92
CA ILE A 46 -2.95 3.89 -6.18
C ILE A 46 -4.09 4.67 -6.81
N THR A 47 -4.56 4.25 -7.98
CA THR A 47 -5.63 4.95 -8.71
C THR A 47 -6.68 3.97 -9.19
N THR A 48 -7.92 4.41 -9.29
CA THR A 48 -9.01 3.65 -9.93
C THR A 48 -9.00 3.77 -11.46
N THR A 49 -8.29 4.75 -11.99
CA THR A 49 -8.12 4.97 -13.42
C THR A 49 -6.70 4.59 -13.85
N GLN A 50 -6.59 3.93 -15.00
CA GLN A 50 -5.29 3.56 -15.54
C GLN A 50 -4.50 4.81 -15.92
N GLN A 51 -3.23 4.84 -15.53
CA GLN A 51 -2.32 5.93 -15.82
C GLN A 51 -1.28 5.49 -16.87
N PRO A 52 -0.65 6.46 -17.57
CA PRO A 52 0.48 6.15 -18.43
C PRO A 52 1.52 5.26 -17.72
N LYS A 53 2.08 4.30 -18.47
CA LYS A 53 2.96 3.27 -17.91
C LYS A 53 4.23 3.88 -17.31
N THR A 54 4.83 4.84 -18.02
CA THR A 54 6.09 5.44 -17.58
C THR A 54 5.86 6.63 -16.67
N LYS A 55 6.71 6.76 -15.65
CA LYS A 55 6.71 7.94 -14.78
C LYS A 55 6.88 9.27 -15.53
N LYS A 56 7.67 9.28 -16.60
CA LYS A 56 7.94 10.48 -17.40
C LYS A 56 6.67 10.95 -18.11
N GLU A 57 5.92 10.03 -18.70
CA GLU A 57 4.64 10.33 -19.36
C GLU A 57 3.58 10.75 -18.35
N ARG A 58 3.48 10.08 -17.19
CA ARG A 58 2.57 10.52 -16.12
C ARG A 58 2.86 11.96 -15.69
N ARG A 59 4.13 12.31 -15.49
CA ARG A 59 4.54 13.68 -15.15
C ARG A 59 4.26 14.68 -16.27
N LYS A 60 4.40 14.27 -17.53
CA LYS A 60 4.06 15.11 -18.68
C LYS A 60 2.56 15.38 -18.72
N LYS A 61 1.75 14.32 -18.63
CA LYS A 61 0.29 14.40 -18.56
C LYS A 61 -0.19 15.24 -17.37
N GLN A 62 0.43 15.10 -16.20
CA GLN A 62 0.14 15.91 -15.02
C GLN A 62 0.43 17.40 -15.21
N LYS A 63 1.47 17.74 -15.98
CA LYS A 63 1.81 19.14 -16.28
C LYS A 63 0.85 19.74 -17.30
N GLU A 64 0.41 18.95 -18.27
CA GLU A 64 -0.52 19.36 -19.33
C GLU A 64 -1.96 19.47 -18.81
N ASP A 65 -2.37 18.53 -17.96
CA ASP A 65 -3.67 18.51 -17.31
C ASP A 65 -3.51 18.10 -15.83
N PRO A 66 -3.40 19.07 -14.91
CA PRO A 66 -3.32 18.81 -13.48
C PRO A 66 -4.55 18.11 -12.90
N SER A 67 -5.71 18.23 -13.56
CA SER A 67 -6.96 17.62 -13.12
C SER A 67 -7.01 16.12 -13.45
N SER A 68 -6.34 15.68 -14.51
CA SER A 68 -6.25 14.26 -14.92
C SER A 68 -5.61 13.32 -13.89
N VAL A 69 -4.93 13.86 -12.88
CA VAL A 69 -4.28 13.12 -11.79
C VAL A 69 -5.08 13.19 -10.48
N GLN A 70 -6.10 14.06 -10.41
CA GLN A 70 -7.02 14.05 -9.28
C GLN A 70 -7.91 12.83 -9.39
N ASN A 71 -7.45 11.74 -8.79
CA ASN A 71 -8.28 10.60 -8.48
C ASN A 71 -8.72 10.74 -7.01
N PRO A 72 -9.86 11.40 -6.74
CA PRO A 72 -10.34 11.58 -5.37
C PRO A 72 -10.60 10.24 -4.69
N SER A 73 -10.97 9.21 -5.46
CA SER A 73 -11.15 7.83 -4.97
C SER A 73 -9.85 7.01 -4.90
N GLY A 74 -8.72 7.62 -5.27
CA GLY A 74 -7.40 7.02 -5.23
C GLY A 74 -6.76 7.09 -3.85
N TYR A 75 -5.54 6.57 -3.75
CA TYR A 75 -4.77 6.56 -2.52
C TYR A 75 -3.30 6.84 -2.78
N PHE A 76 -2.61 7.27 -1.72
CA PHE A 76 -1.17 7.46 -1.74
C PHE A 76 -0.53 6.83 -0.51
N VAL A 77 0.44 5.95 -0.74
CA VAL A 77 1.27 5.39 0.33
C VAL A 77 2.55 6.22 0.43
N HIS A 78 2.65 6.97 1.51
CA HIS A 78 3.85 7.73 1.83
C HIS A 78 4.74 6.94 2.81
N ARG A 79 6.05 6.88 2.53
CA ARG A 79 7.07 6.31 3.41
C ARG A 79 7.93 7.44 3.99
N PRO A 80 7.65 7.90 5.21
CA PRO A 80 8.50 8.85 5.89
C PRO A 80 9.91 8.29 6.06
N TYR A 81 10.91 9.16 5.87
CA TYR A 81 12.29 8.87 6.20
C TYR A 81 12.75 9.78 7.35
N LEU A 82 13.11 9.17 8.47
CA LEU A 82 13.68 9.80 9.66
C LEU A 82 14.91 9.00 10.07
N SER A 83 16.10 9.62 10.07
CA SER A 83 17.33 8.89 10.40
C SER A 83 17.28 8.34 11.82
N PHE A 84 17.74 7.09 12.00
CA PHE A 84 17.73 6.36 13.28
C PHE A 84 16.33 6.08 13.85
N ALA A 85 15.28 6.19 13.03
CA ALA A 85 13.92 5.86 13.43
C ALA A 85 13.24 5.00 12.37
N HIS A 86 12.44 4.04 12.83
CA HIS A 86 11.59 3.22 11.97
C HIS A 86 10.18 3.83 11.97
N ALA A 87 9.95 4.81 11.10
CA ALA A 87 8.65 5.48 10.97
C ALA A 87 7.65 4.57 10.25
N PRO A 88 6.36 4.56 10.65
CA PRO A 88 5.33 3.86 9.89
C PRO A 88 5.15 4.48 8.52
N ARG A 89 4.71 3.68 7.54
CA ARG A 89 4.14 4.25 6.32
C ARG A 89 2.76 4.82 6.62
N THR A 90 2.29 5.74 5.79
CA THR A 90 0.94 6.30 5.91
C THR A 90 0.18 6.00 4.63
N LEU A 91 -0.99 5.36 4.74
CA LEU A 91 -1.98 5.33 3.66
C LEU A 91 -2.79 6.62 3.73
N ARG A 92 -2.86 7.34 2.61
CA ARG A 92 -3.49 8.65 2.51
C ARG A 92 -4.59 8.62 1.48
N ASP A 93 -5.62 9.42 1.74
CA ASP A 93 -6.71 9.68 0.81
C ASP A 93 -6.22 10.49 -0.40
N GLY A 94 -6.65 10.10 -1.60
CA GLY A 94 -6.28 10.71 -2.86
C GLY A 94 -4.88 10.35 -3.36
N GLY A 95 -4.59 10.74 -4.61
CA GLY A 95 -3.35 10.40 -5.31
C GLY A 95 -2.11 11.23 -4.93
N SER A 96 -2.09 11.91 -3.77
CA SER A 96 -1.00 12.81 -3.39
C SER A 96 -0.48 12.55 -2.00
N LYS A 97 0.80 12.91 -1.80
CA LYS A 97 1.41 12.96 -0.47
C LYS A 97 0.64 13.89 0.45
N ASP A 98 0.02 14.97 0.00
CA ASP A 98 -0.67 15.91 0.90
C ASP A 98 -2.07 15.43 1.33
N GLY A 99 -2.47 14.24 0.88
CA GLY A 99 -3.72 13.58 1.27
C GLY A 99 -3.86 13.35 2.78
N ARG A 100 -5.11 13.32 3.24
CA ARG A 100 -5.44 13.05 4.64
C ARG A 100 -5.01 11.63 5.01
N THR A 101 -4.31 11.46 6.13
CA THR A 101 -3.87 10.12 6.57
C THR A 101 -5.03 9.30 7.11
N ILE A 102 -5.22 8.10 6.56
CA ILE A 102 -6.29 7.15 6.91
C ILE A 102 -5.74 6.04 7.82
N CYS A 103 -4.55 5.53 7.49
CA CYS A 103 -3.95 4.39 8.19
C CYS A 103 -2.44 4.58 8.40
N LEU A 104 -1.94 4.21 9.59
CA LEU A 104 -0.52 3.99 9.83
C LEU A 104 -0.18 2.51 9.68
N ILE A 105 0.85 2.24 8.88
CA ILE A 105 1.30 0.90 8.55
C ILE A 105 2.69 0.69 9.17
N HIS A 106 2.72 -0.03 10.28
CA HIS A 106 3.94 -0.43 10.97
C HIS A 106 4.39 -1.81 10.49
N SER A 107 5.68 -1.97 10.24
CA SER A 107 6.30 -3.26 9.89
C SER A 107 7.19 -3.74 11.04
N PHE A 108 7.03 -5.00 11.44
CA PHE A 108 7.82 -5.64 12.49
C PHE A 108 8.38 -6.98 12.03
N GLY A 109 9.58 -7.33 12.49
CA GLY A 109 10.23 -8.60 12.13
C GLY A 109 10.43 -8.72 10.62
N GLY A 110 10.84 -7.63 9.95
CA GLY A 110 10.89 -7.52 8.50
C GLY A 110 9.50 -7.44 7.89
N TRP A 111 9.18 -8.39 7.01
CA TRP A 111 7.89 -8.51 6.32
C TRP A 111 6.92 -9.48 7.00
N ARG A 112 7.25 -10.00 8.19
CA ARG A 112 6.50 -11.07 8.87
C ARG A 112 5.23 -10.57 9.56
N ARG A 113 5.27 -9.39 10.16
CA ARG A 113 4.15 -8.85 10.95
C ARG A 113 3.94 -7.39 10.65
N TRP A 114 2.68 -7.00 10.56
CA TRP A 114 2.28 -5.64 10.27
C TRP A 114 1.18 -5.23 11.25
N ARG A 115 1.28 -4.00 11.74
CA ARG A 115 0.21 -3.39 12.53
C ARG A 115 -0.34 -2.22 11.74
N LEU A 116 -1.63 -2.27 11.52
CA LEU A 116 -2.42 -1.27 10.83
C LEU A 116 -3.21 -0.51 11.88
N GLN A 117 -3.09 0.81 11.92
CA GLN A 117 -3.82 1.67 12.85
C GLN A 117 -4.67 2.64 12.05
N PHE A 118 -5.98 2.58 12.25
CA PHE A 118 -6.97 3.41 11.57
C PHE A 118 -7.59 4.39 12.55
N GLY A 119 -8.10 5.51 12.03
CA GLY A 119 -8.90 6.40 12.84
C GLY A 119 -9.18 7.72 12.14
N ARG A 120 -10.35 8.29 12.46
CA ARG A 120 -10.83 9.51 11.82
C ARG A 120 -9.90 10.69 12.11
N ASP A 121 -9.31 10.75 13.29
CA ASP A 121 -8.50 11.88 13.74
C ASP A 121 -7.01 11.75 13.37
N LEU A 122 -6.61 10.63 12.76
CA LEU A 122 -5.22 10.43 12.32
C LEU A 122 -4.81 11.52 11.33
N GLY A 123 -5.69 11.89 10.40
CA GLY A 123 -5.41 12.92 9.40
C GLY A 123 -4.88 14.23 9.99
N ASP A 124 -5.45 14.64 11.12
CA ASP A 124 -5.15 15.90 11.79
C ASP A 124 -4.03 15.75 12.85
N ALA A 125 -3.62 14.51 13.11
CA ALA A 125 -2.61 14.16 14.09
C ALA A 125 -1.25 13.82 13.49
N ILE A 126 -1.12 13.82 12.17
CA ILE A 126 0.14 13.55 11.48
C ILE A 126 0.81 14.85 11.06
N ASP A 127 2.07 15.02 11.44
CA ASP A 127 2.83 16.21 11.06
C ASP A 127 3.32 16.14 9.59
N PRO A 128 3.85 17.24 9.01
CA PRO A 128 4.30 17.26 7.61
C PRO A 128 5.46 16.31 7.27
N ARG A 129 6.13 15.71 8.26
CA ARG A 129 7.12 14.63 8.01
C ARG A 129 6.42 13.31 7.71
N GLY A 130 5.14 13.19 8.04
CA GLY A 130 4.32 11.99 7.86
C GLY A 130 4.35 11.06 9.07
N VAL A 131 4.61 11.59 10.26
CA VAL A 131 4.63 10.81 11.51
C VAL A 131 3.78 11.48 12.58
N VAL A 132 3.44 10.72 13.62
CA VAL A 132 2.79 11.25 14.82
C VAL A 132 3.79 12.18 15.55
N PRO A 133 3.47 13.46 15.76
CA PRO A 133 4.32 14.36 16.51
C PRO A 133 4.37 13.94 17.98
N TRP A 134 5.45 14.30 18.66
CA TRP A 134 5.67 13.93 20.06
C TRP A 134 4.49 14.25 20.98
N GLN A 135 3.82 15.38 20.75
CA GLN A 135 2.69 15.88 21.54
C GLN A 135 1.41 15.06 21.40
N ARG A 136 1.28 14.24 20.34
CA ARG A 136 0.09 13.43 20.06
C ARG A 136 0.26 11.96 20.42
N ARG A 137 1.41 11.57 20.97
CA ARG A 137 1.65 10.21 21.45
C ARG A 137 0.60 9.80 22.49
N THR A 138 0.21 8.54 22.47
CA THR A 138 -0.77 8.03 23.42
C THR A 138 -0.24 8.06 24.85
N ASN A 139 0.87 7.37 25.09
CA ASN A 139 1.45 7.26 26.43
C ASN A 139 2.51 8.35 26.64
N ALA A 140 2.52 8.99 27.81
CA ALA A 140 3.41 10.12 28.10
C ALA A 140 4.91 9.74 28.01
N ASP A 141 5.25 8.49 28.30
CA ASP A 141 6.59 7.91 28.18
C ASP A 141 6.92 7.42 26.76
N ASN A 142 5.97 7.52 25.82
CA ASN A 142 6.04 7.00 24.45
C ASN A 142 6.12 5.47 24.34
N SER A 143 5.71 4.74 25.39
CA SER A 143 5.52 3.30 25.32
C SER A 143 4.34 2.96 24.40
N VAL A 144 4.37 1.75 23.84
CA VAL A 144 3.29 1.20 23.00
C VAL A 144 2.92 -0.12 23.64
N GLN A 145 1.82 -0.12 24.39
CA GLN A 145 1.37 -1.27 25.18
C GLN A 145 0.22 -1.98 24.48
N ALA A 146 -0.69 -1.21 23.89
CA ALA A 146 -1.80 -1.70 23.09
C ALA A 146 -1.54 -1.53 21.58
N ASP A 147 -2.35 -2.18 20.76
CA ASP A 147 -2.23 -2.13 19.31
C ASP A 147 -2.73 -0.82 18.70
N ASP A 148 -3.63 -0.13 19.39
CA ASP A 148 -4.16 1.20 19.05
C ASP A 148 -3.32 2.37 19.61
N ASP A 149 -2.28 2.08 20.41
CA ASP A 149 -1.36 3.08 20.93
C ASP A 149 -0.50 3.70 19.82
N LEU A 150 -0.51 5.02 19.73
CA LEU A 150 0.26 5.83 18.80
C LEU A 150 1.63 6.21 19.37
N LYS A 151 2.70 5.84 18.65
CA LYS A 151 4.08 6.24 18.96
C LYS A 151 4.41 7.61 18.39
N GLY A 152 4.79 8.56 19.23
CA GLY A 152 5.25 9.90 18.83
C GLY A 152 6.72 9.97 18.45
N TYR A 153 7.03 10.92 17.57
CA TYR A 153 8.38 11.16 17.04
C TYR A 153 8.81 12.61 17.31
N ARG A 154 9.91 12.78 18.05
CA ARG A 154 10.50 14.10 18.35
C ARG A 154 11.08 14.77 17.13
N VAL A 155 11.19 16.09 17.16
CA VAL A 155 11.93 16.85 16.15
C VAL A 155 13.31 17.13 16.72
N ARG A 156 14.38 16.69 16.05
CA ARG A 156 15.75 16.98 16.50
C ARG A 156 16.17 18.41 16.17
N SER A 157 17.25 18.89 16.78
CA SER A 157 17.87 20.17 16.43
C SER A 157 18.63 20.12 15.09
N TRP A 158 19.03 18.92 14.67
CA TRP A 158 19.71 18.64 13.41
C TRP A 158 18.90 17.67 12.53
N ARG A 159 19.17 17.71 11.23
CA ARG A 159 18.51 16.90 10.20
C ARG A 159 19.53 16.43 9.19
N LEU A 160 19.50 15.14 8.83
CA LEU A 160 20.32 14.61 7.74
C LEU A 160 19.68 14.83 6.37
N TRP A 161 20.50 14.68 5.34
CA TRP A 161 20.04 14.78 3.96
C TRP A 161 18.98 13.69 3.66
N GLY A 162 18.00 14.02 2.83
CA GLY A 162 16.89 13.12 2.50
C GLY A 162 15.74 13.01 3.52
N GLU A 163 15.91 13.44 4.78
CA GLU A 163 14.83 13.31 5.80
C GLU A 163 13.52 14.03 5.42
N SER A 164 12.38 13.45 5.79
CA SER A 164 11.06 14.04 5.49
C SER A 164 10.80 15.34 6.26
N GLY A 165 9.96 16.23 5.71
CA GLY A 165 9.48 17.46 6.37
C GLY A 165 10.56 18.52 6.67
N LYS A 166 11.46 18.78 5.73
CA LYS A 166 12.53 19.80 5.85
C LYS A 166 12.01 21.19 6.28
N ALA A 167 10.90 21.65 5.70
CA ALA A 167 10.30 22.94 6.04
C ALA A 167 9.80 22.97 7.49
N TYR A 168 9.07 21.92 7.90
CA TYR A 168 8.57 21.75 9.27
C TYR A 168 9.72 21.71 10.30
N HIS A 169 10.80 20.97 10.02
CA HIS A 169 11.98 20.96 10.88
C HIS A 169 12.59 22.37 11.08
N ARG A 170 12.68 23.17 10.01
CA ARG A 170 13.21 24.54 10.07
C ARG A 170 12.30 25.45 10.89
N ASP A 171 10.99 25.35 10.68
CA ASP A 171 10.00 26.13 11.43
C ASP A 171 10.04 25.82 12.94
N VAL A 172 9.97 24.53 13.31
CA VAL A 172 10.03 24.09 14.72
C VAL A 172 11.33 24.55 15.38
N ASN A 173 12.49 24.42 14.72
CA ASN A 173 13.75 24.84 15.31
C ASN A 173 13.91 26.38 15.35
N SER A 174 13.31 27.11 14.43
CA SER A 174 13.23 28.58 14.52
C SER A 174 12.41 29.00 15.75
N LYS A 175 11.24 28.38 15.96
CA LYS A 175 10.38 28.63 17.13
C LYS A 175 11.08 28.29 18.45
N ARG A 176 11.87 27.21 18.51
CA ARG A 176 12.72 26.88 19.67
C ARG A 176 13.73 27.97 19.98
N LYS A 177 14.43 28.48 18.97
CA LYS A 177 15.41 29.58 19.16
C LYS A 177 14.76 30.86 19.65
N GLN A 178 13.49 31.10 19.31
CA GLN A 178 12.71 32.23 19.82
C GLN A 178 12.12 31.99 21.22
N GLY A 179 12.35 30.83 21.85
CA GLY A 179 11.78 30.47 23.15
C GLY A 179 10.26 30.21 23.14
N LYS A 180 9.64 30.15 21.95
CA LYS A 180 8.18 30.02 21.78
C LYS A 180 7.67 28.59 21.80
N TRP A 181 8.56 27.60 21.90
CA TRP A 181 8.18 26.19 21.79
C TRP A 181 9.11 25.30 22.61
N THR A 182 8.53 24.44 23.44
CA THR A 182 9.21 23.43 24.25
C THR A 182 8.51 22.07 24.09
N GLU A 183 9.27 20.98 23.83
CA GLU A 183 8.69 19.61 23.69
C GLU A 183 8.06 19.09 24.97
N HIS A 184 8.55 19.60 26.11
CA HIS A 184 8.21 19.15 27.45
C HIS A 184 7.11 19.98 28.09
N ASP A 185 6.45 20.86 27.35
CA ASP A 185 5.26 21.55 27.87
C ASP A 185 4.17 20.50 28.15
N PRO A 186 3.85 20.22 29.43
CA PRO A 186 2.84 19.23 29.78
C PRO A 186 1.44 19.67 29.31
N THR A 187 1.22 20.98 29.13
CA THR A 187 -0.06 21.50 28.61
C THR A 187 -0.23 21.26 27.11
N ALA A 188 0.86 20.97 26.40
CA ALA A 188 0.85 20.66 24.98
C ALA A 188 0.63 19.17 24.67
N HIS A 189 0.70 18.27 25.67
CA HIS A 189 0.44 16.85 25.45
C HIS A 189 -1.07 16.62 25.28
N ARG A 190 -1.47 16.28 24.06
CA ARG A 190 -2.84 15.92 23.71
C ARG A 190 -2.85 14.49 23.18
N PRO A 191 -2.93 13.50 24.08
CA PRO A 191 -2.83 12.10 23.69
C PRO A 191 -3.93 11.76 22.69
N LEU A 192 -3.57 10.97 21.69
CA LEU A 192 -4.50 10.41 20.72
C LEU A 192 -4.28 8.91 20.65
N ARG A 193 -5.35 8.16 20.41
CA ARG A 193 -5.32 6.73 20.08
C ARG A 193 -5.88 6.50 18.69
N ALA A 194 -5.46 5.42 18.06
CA ALA A 194 -6.16 4.92 16.89
C ALA A 194 -7.58 4.51 17.30
N THR A 195 -8.54 4.69 16.39
CA THR A 195 -9.92 4.21 16.63
C THR A 195 -9.98 2.69 16.50
N GLU A 196 -9.15 2.13 15.64
CA GLU A 196 -9.13 0.71 15.34
C GLU A 196 -7.70 0.28 14.99
N ALA A 197 -7.36 -0.96 15.33
CA ALA A 197 -6.09 -1.56 14.95
C ALA A 197 -6.29 -2.99 14.44
N CYS A 198 -5.54 -3.33 13.39
CA CYS A 198 -5.57 -4.63 12.75
C CYS A 198 -4.15 -5.19 12.63
N GLN A 199 -3.97 -6.46 12.98
CA GLN A 199 -2.70 -7.18 12.88
C GLN A 199 -2.73 -8.09 11.66
N LEU A 200 -1.78 -7.88 10.75
CA LEU A 200 -1.57 -8.74 9.59
C LEU A 200 -0.27 -9.53 9.77
N THR A 201 -0.38 -10.85 9.77
CA THR A 201 0.75 -11.75 10.01
C THR A 201 0.97 -12.69 8.84
N TRP A 202 2.22 -12.80 8.39
CA TRP A 202 2.67 -13.87 7.50
C TRP A 202 2.75 -15.18 8.30
N SER A 203 1.71 -16.00 8.17
CA SER A 203 1.43 -17.13 9.08
C SER A 203 2.35 -18.33 8.87
N ALA A 204 2.75 -18.60 7.63
CA ALA A 204 3.39 -19.87 7.29
C ALA A 204 4.70 -19.72 6.49
N PRO A 205 5.76 -19.10 7.07
CA PRO A 205 6.96 -18.71 6.35
C PRO A 205 7.83 -19.85 5.81
N PHE A 206 7.70 -21.05 6.38
CA PHE A 206 8.48 -22.25 6.02
C PHE A 206 7.60 -23.45 5.65
N SER A 207 6.38 -23.18 5.20
CA SER A 207 5.43 -24.22 4.77
C SER A 207 5.37 -24.32 3.24
N LYS A 208 4.61 -25.29 2.71
CA LYS A 208 4.24 -25.31 1.28
C LYS A 208 3.37 -24.10 0.87
N ARG A 209 2.84 -23.36 1.84
CA ARG A 209 1.99 -22.16 1.67
C ARG A 209 2.76 -20.90 2.10
N THR A 210 3.91 -20.66 1.48
CA THR A 210 4.82 -19.53 1.80
C THR A 210 4.25 -18.13 1.55
N ARG A 211 3.01 -18.01 1.07
CA ARG A 211 2.37 -16.75 0.65
C ARG A 211 0.98 -16.65 1.28
N GLU A 212 0.92 -16.80 2.60
CA GLU A 212 -0.30 -16.68 3.39
C GLU A 212 -0.17 -15.57 4.43
N TYR A 213 -0.95 -14.51 4.29
CA TYR A 213 -1.03 -13.42 5.27
C TYR A 213 -2.42 -13.37 5.85
N ALA A 214 -2.54 -13.55 7.16
CA ALA A 214 -3.80 -13.60 7.87
C ALA A 214 -4.01 -12.34 8.71
N PHE A 215 -5.26 -11.86 8.76
CA PHE A 215 -5.71 -10.79 9.64
C PHE A 215 -7.21 -10.98 9.95
N SER A 216 -7.69 -10.32 11.00
CA SER A 216 -9.11 -10.32 11.35
C SER A 216 -9.63 -8.89 11.33
N TYR A 217 -10.84 -8.69 10.83
CA TYR A 217 -11.49 -7.38 10.76
C TYR A 217 -12.99 -7.54 11.00
N GLU A 218 -13.55 -6.73 11.91
CA GLU A 218 -14.96 -6.81 12.35
C GLU A 218 -15.46 -8.23 12.67
N GLY A 219 -14.59 -9.06 13.27
CA GLY A 219 -14.91 -10.45 13.66
C GLY A 219 -14.87 -11.47 12.52
N ILE A 220 -14.44 -11.07 11.32
CA ILE A 220 -14.26 -11.95 10.16
C ILE A 220 -12.77 -12.17 9.93
N ASP A 221 -12.38 -13.42 9.74
CA ASP A 221 -11.00 -13.78 9.43
C ASP A 221 -10.76 -13.71 7.93
N PHE A 222 -9.63 -13.09 7.57
CA PHE A 222 -9.22 -12.89 6.19
C PHE A 222 -7.83 -13.48 5.96
N VAL A 223 -7.64 -14.08 4.79
CA VAL A 223 -6.34 -14.61 4.38
C VAL A 223 -6.02 -14.21 2.96
N TRP A 224 -4.91 -13.51 2.79
CA TRP A 224 -4.27 -13.34 1.49
C TRP A 224 -3.46 -14.58 1.15
N LYS A 225 -3.84 -15.29 0.10
CA LYS A 225 -3.21 -16.54 -0.36
C LYS A 225 -2.56 -16.37 -1.73
N GLY A 226 -1.41 -16.99 -1.94
CA GLY A 226 -0.85 -17.15 -3.28
C GLY A 226 -1.82 -17.91 -4.18
N THR A 227 -2.09 -17.38 -5.38
CA THR A 227 -3.01 -18.02 -6.32
C THR A 227 -2.37 -18.17 -7.71
N LYS A 228 -2.73 -19.26 -8.38
CA LYS A 228 -2.59 -19.45 -9.83
C LYS A 228 -3.94 -19.35 -10.54
N ASP A 229 -5.02 -19.50 -9.78
CA ASP A 229 -6.40 -19.38 -10.22
C ASP A 229 -6.70 -17.89 -10.31
N LEU A 230 -6.30 -17.32 -11.45
CA LEU A 230 -6.73 -16.00 -11.87
C LEU A 230 -7.88 -16.15 -12.87
N PRO A 231 -8.69 -15.09 -13.04
CA PRO A 231 -9.67 -15.00 -14.11
C PRO A 231 -9.08 -15.38 -15.49
N ALA A 232 -9.92 -15.97 -16.36
CA ALA A 232 -9.52 -16.69 -17.57
C ALA A 232 -8.85 -15.83 -18.66
N ASP A 233 -8.92 -14.52 -18.53
CA ASP A 233 -8.37 -13.48 -19.40
C ASP A 233 -6.95 -13.05 -18.96
N CYS A 234 -6.57 -13.31 -17.71
CA CYS A 234 -5.23 -13.05 -17.18
C CYS A 234 -4.18 -14.14 -17.55
N LYS A 235 -4.48 -15.01 -18.53
CA LYS A 235 -3.65 -16.17 -18.92
C LYS A 235 -2.20 -15.81 -19.25
N SER A 236 -1.97 -14.64 -19.85
CA SER A 236 -0.62 -14.15 -20.14
C SER A 236 0.14 -13.84 -18.85
N ALA A 237 -0.46 -13.11 -17.90
CA ALA A 237 0.13 -12.82 -16.61
C ALA A 237 0.45 -14.10 -15.81
N ILE A 238 -0.45 -15.09 -15.83
CA ILE A 238 -0.23 -16.42 -15.22
C ILE A 238 1.01 -17.10 -15.82
N ARG A 239 1.21 -17.00 -17.15
CA ARG A 239 2.34 -17.65 -17.83
C ARG A 239 3.68 -17.02 -17.48
N TRP A 240 3.73 -15.69 -17.34
CA TRP A 240 4.97 -14.96 -17.09
C TRP A 240 5.31 -14.81 -15.60
N MET A 241 4.31 -14.83 -14.72
CA MET A 241 4.45 -14.58 -13.28
C MET A 241 3.62 -15.53 -12.40
N PRO A 242 3.70 -16.86 -12.61
CA PRO A 242 2.79 -17.86 -12.02
C PRO A 242 2.78 -17.94 -10.49
N VAL A 243 3.71 -17.27 -9.81
CA VAL A 243 3.90 -17.32 -8.35
C VAL A 243 3.87 -15.93 -7.72
N HIS A 244 3.26 -14.95 -8.38
CA HIS A 244 3.26 -13.56 -7.93
C HIS A 244 1.87 -12.98 -7.65
N HIS A 245 0.82 -13.70 -8.03
CA HIS A 245 -0.56 -13.27 -7.81
C HIS A 245 -1.09 -13.73 -6.45
N LEU A 246 -2.04 -12.97 -5.90
CA LEU A 246 -2.62 -13.21 -4.58
C LEU A 246 -4.15 -13.09 -4.68
N LYS A 247 -4.88 -13.86 -3.87
CA LYS A 247 -6.31 -13.70 -3.66
C LYS A 247 -6.60 -13.47 -2.18
N LEU A 248 -7.55 -12.60 -1.87
CA LEU A 248 -8.05 -12.39 -0.52
C LEU A 248 -9.30 -13.25 -0.34
N VAL A 249 -9.29 -14.10 0.67
CA VAL A 249 -10.46 -14.87 1.08
C VAL A 249 -10.97 -14.42 2.44
N ALA A 250 -12.28 -14.29 2.58
CA ALA A 250 -12.98 -14.21 3.86
C ALA A 250 -13.33 -15.64 4.31
N ILE A 251 -13.11 -15.94 5.59
CA ILE A 251 -13.44 -17.23 6.19
C ILE A 251 -14.75 -17.05 6.95
N LEU A 252 -15.81 -17.71 6.48
CA LEU A 252 -17.14 -17.66 7.09
C LEU A 252 -17.46 -18.98 7.79
N PRO A 253 -18.18 -18.95 8.93
CA PRO A 253 -18.71 -20.16 9.54
C PRO A 253 -19.77 -20.75 8.60
N ALA A 254 -19.61 -22.01 8.17
CA ALA A 254 -20.58 -22.62 7.25
C ALA A 254 -21.95 -22.77 7.93
N LYS A 255 -23.00 -22.54 7.14
CA LYS A 255 -24.38 -22.82 7.55
C LYS A 255 -24.61 -24.33 7.62
N GLY A 256 -24.29 -24.95 8.77
CA GLY A 256 -24.78 -26.27 9.14
C GLY A 256 -23.79 -27.44 9.18
N ALA A 257 -22.47 -27.24 9.04
CA ALA A 257 -21.48 -28.32 9.24
C ALA A 257 -20.06 -27.80 9.60
N VAL A 258 -19.19 -28.76 9.96
CA VAL A 258 -17.84 -28.67 10.58
C VAL A 258 -16.77 -27.94 9.74
N GLU A 259 -17.06 -27.56 8.49
CA GLU A 259 -16.08 -26.94 7.58
C GLU A 259 -16.30 -25.44 7.41
N THR A 260 -15.22 -24.67 7.23
CA THR A 260 -15.28 -23.22 7.00
C THR A 260 -15.47 -22.91 5.51
N GLU A 261 -16.37 -21.99 5.17
CA GLU A 261 -16.58 -21.53 3.80
C GLU A 261 -15.57 -20.40 3.47
N GLU A 262 -14.89 -20.52 2.32
CA GLU A 262 -13.96 -19.50 1.83
C GLU A 262 -14.59 -18.69 0.69
N VAL A 263 -14.86 -17.41 0.95
CA VAL A 263 -15.39 -16.48 -0.06
C VAL A 263 -14.26 -15.61 -0.58
N VAL A 264 -13.96 -15.65 -1.89
CA VAL A 264 -12.96 -14.75 -2.48
C VAL A 264 -13.57 -13.36 -2.59
N VAL A 265 -12.85 -12.34 -2.08
CA VAL A 265 -13.32 -10.94 -2.08
C VAL A 265 -12.38 -10.00 -2.83
N ALA A 266 -11.15 -10.41 -3.14
CA ALA A 266 -10.24 -9.61 -3.95
C ALA A 266 -9.15 -10.44 -4.63
N TYR A 267 -8.59 -9.90 -5.72
CA TYR A 267 -7.44 -10.45 -6.44
C TYR A 267 -6.38 -9.38 -6.65
N PHE A 268 -5.13 -9.70 -6.34
CA PHE A 268 -3.98 -8.89 -6.73
C PHE A 268 -3.19 -9.59 -7.83
N VAL A 269 -3.13 -8.96 -8.99
CA VAL A 269 -2.37 -9.39 -10.16
C VAL A 269 -1.09 -8.57 -10.24
N CYS A 270 0.05 -9.17 -9.88
CA CYS A 270 1.37 -8.53 -10.01
C CYS A 270 1.64 -8.11 -11.46
N SER A 271 2.32 -6.97 -11.64
CA SER A 271 2.86 -6.51 -12.93
C SER A 271 4.38 -6.76 -13.00
N ALA A 272 4.87 -7.03 -14.21
CA ALA A 272 6.31 -7.18 -14.50
C ALA A 272 6.96 -5.83 -14.81
N GLU A 273 6.16 -4.79 -15.04
CA GLU A 273 6.61 -3.46 -15.42
C GLU A 273 7.40 -2.80 -14.28
N ALA A 274 8.46 -2.06 -14.64
CA ALA A 274 9.38 -1.48 -13.65
C ALA A 274 8.72 -0.43 -12.74
N ASP A 275 7.78 0.34 -13.32
CA ASP A 275 7.08 1.46 -12.67
C ASP A 275 5.73 1.06 -12.06
N GLU A 276 5.40 -0.24 -12.05
CA GLU A 276 4.12 -0.77 -11.56
C GLU A 276 4.33 -1.88 -10.52
N TYR A 277 3.40 -2.01 -9.59
CA TYR A 277 3.30 -3.16 -8.70
C TYR A 277 2.32 -4.19 -9.26
N GLY A 278 1.17 -3.73 -9.77
CA GLY A 278 0.12 -4.57 -10.32
C GLY A 278 -1.25 -3.93 -10.19
N THR A 279 -2.27 -4.76 -10.42
CA THR A 279 -3.68 -4.39 -10.33
C THR A 279 -4.34 -5.17 -9.20
N LEU A 280 -5.09 -4.47 -8.36
CA LEU A 280 -5.95 -5.05 -7.35
C LEU A 280 -7.41 -4.91 -7.80
N VAL A 281 -8.14 -6.01 -7.86
CA VAL A 281 -9.58 -6.04 -8.13
C VAL A 281 -10.29 -6.47 -6.86
N VAL A 282 -11.22 -5.64 -6.38
CA VAL A 282 -12.03 -5.88 -5.20
C VAL A 282 -13.45 -6.22 -5.65
N GLN A 283 -13.98 -7.36 -5.19
CA GLN A 283 -15.32 -7.82 -5.56
C GLN A 283 -16.35 -7.22 -4.61
N ASP A 284 -16.95 -6.10 -5.00
CA ASP A 284 -17.84 -5.32 -4.15
C ASP A 284 -19.10 -6.10 -3.79
N SER A 285 -19.66 -6.87 -4.74
CA SER A 285 -20.80 -7.77 -4.47
C SER A 285 -20.51 -8.77 -3.34
N LYS A 286 -19.30 -9.34 -3.33
CA LYS A 286 -18.85 -10.30 -2.30
C LYS A 286 -18.53 -9.64 -0.97
N ILE A 287 -18.03 -8.40 -0.97
CA ILE A 287 -17.90 -7.63 0.26
C ILE A 287 -19.28 -7.34 0.87
N CYS A 288 -20.24 -6.93 0.04
CA CYS A 288 -21.59 -6.68 0.49
C CYS A 288 -22.23 -7.92 1.13
N GLU A 289 -22.07 -9.08 0.50
CA GLU A 289 -22.50 -10.37 1.03
C GLU A 289 -21.84 -10.71 2.38
N VAL A 290 -20.51 -10.61 2.46
CA VAL A 290 -19.71 -10.98 3.65
C VAL A 290 -20.04 -10.09 4.85
N PHE A 291 -20.24 -8.79 4.64
CA PHE A 291 -20.48 -7.83 5.72
C PHE A 291 -21.96 -7.48 5.95
N GLY A 292 -22.87 -7.99 5.12
CA GLY A 292 -24.28 -7.60 5.13
C GLY A 292 -24.47 -6.12 4.84
N ILE A 293 -23.78 -5.60 3.82
CA ILE A 293 -23.93 -4.23 3.34
C ILE A 293 -24.90 -4.25 2.17
N ASP A 294 -25.89 -3.34 2.18
CA ASP A 294 -26.94 -3.32 1.15
C ASP A 294 -26.38 -3.00 -0.25
N GLU A 295 -25.53 -1.97 -0.34
CA GLU A 295 -24.95 -1.51 -1.61
C GLU A 295 -23.59 -0.84 -1.39
N MET A 296 -22.70 -0.98 -2.39
CA MET A 296 -21.41 -0.29 -2.40
C MET A 296 -21.59 1.14 -2.91
N PRO A 297 -21.09 2.18 -2.22
CA PRO A 297 -21.26 3.56 -2.65
C PRO A 297 -20.45 3.84 -3.93
N GLU A 298 -21.05 4.55 -4.88
CA GLU A 298 -20.38 4.98 -6.11
C GLU A 298 -19.18 5.91 -5.82
N ASP A 299 -19.34 6.84 -4.88
CA ASP A 299 -18.29 7.75 -4.45
C ASP A 299 -17.65 7.29 -3.12
N MET A 300 -16.59 6.50 -3.26
CA MET A 300 -15.80 6.01 -2.13
C MET A 300 -15.11 7.13 -1.33
N ALA A 301 -14.78 8.27 -1.97
CA ALA A 301 -14.13 9.38 -1.28
C ALA A 301 -15.12 10.09 -0.34
N LEU A 302 -16.33 10.36 -0.82
CA LEU A 302 -17.41 10.91 -0.01
C LEU A 302 -17.81 9.94 1.11
N ALA A 303 -17.91 8.65 0.79
CA ALA A 303 -18.20 7.59 1.75
C ALA A 303 -17.17 7.56 2.90
N ARG A 304 -15.88 7.71 2.56
CA ARG A 304 -14.79 7.80 3.55
C ARG A 304 -14.87 9.07 4.40
N ALA A 305 -15.16 10.22 3.80
CA ALA A 305 -15.34 11.48 4.54
C ALA A 305 -16.47 11.39 5.58
N LYS A 306 -17.53 10.63 5.26
CA LYS A 306 -18.65 10.31 6.17
C LYS A 306 -18.32 9.21 7.18
N GLY A 307 -17.17 8.53 7.05
CA GLY A 307 -16.79 7.41 7.91
C GLY A 307 -17.66 6.16 7.70
N SER A 308 -18.18 5.96 6.49
CA SER A 308 -19.07 4.84 6.20
C SER A 308 -18.35 3.50 6.36
N ARG A 309 -19.11 2.46 6.70
CA ARG A 309 -18.59 1.10 6.84
C ARG A 309 -17.97 0.57 5.52
N PRO A 310 -18.60 0.73 4.34
CA PRO A 310 -18.01 0.25 3.08
C PRO A 310 -16.63 0.86 2.79
N ALA A 311 -16.45 2.15 3.06
CA ALA A 311 -15.17 2.83 2.87
C ALA A 311 -14.08 2.26 3.80
N ARG A 312 -14.41 1.99 5.07
CA ARG A 312 -13.47 1.41 6.03
C ARG A 312 -13.03 -0.02 5.66
N VAL A 313 -13.93 -0.82 5.11
CA VAL A 313 -13.60 -2.15 4.60
C VAL A 313 -12.60 -2.05 3.45
N HIS A 314 -12.86 -1.17 2.47
CA HIS A 314 -11.95 -0.91 1.36
C HIS A 314 -10.58 -0.36 1.81
N ASP A 315 -10.58 0.60 2.74
CA ASP A 315 -9.35 1.15 3.32
C ASP A 315 -8.52 0.03 3.98
N THR A 316 -9.17 -0.94 4.63
CA THR A 316 -8.53 -2.11 5.25
C THR A 316 -7.97 -3.07 4.21
N ILE A 317 -8.73 -3.39 3.17
CA ILE A 317 -8.28 -4.24 2.05
C ILE A 317 -7.07 -3.59 1.37
N LEU A 318 -7.10 -2.29 1.11
CA LEU A 318 -5.97 -1.56 0.54
C LEU A 318 -4.75 -1.54 1.46
N ALA A 319 -4.93 -1.26 2.75
CA ALA A 319 -3.82 -1.24 3.70
C ALA A 319 -3.13 -2.62 3.79
N THR A 320 -3.91 -3.70 3.84
CA THR A 320 -3.37 -5.07 3.86
C THR A 320 -2.72 -5.45 2.53
N ALA A 321 -3.31 -5.05 1.39
CA ALA A 321 -2.74 -5.20 0.04
C ALA A 321 -1.37 -4.52 -0.09
N VAL A 322 -1.24 -3.30 0.44
CA VAL A 322 0.04 -2.58 0.46
C VAL A 322 1.09 -3.34 1.26
N CYS A 323 0.73 -3.88 2.43
CA CYS A 323 1.66 -4.63 3.29
C CYS A 323 2.22 -5.87 2.59
N MET A 324 1.35 -6.69 2.01
CA MET A 324 1.76 -7.89 1.29
C MET A 324 2.57 -7.58 0.03
N ILE A 325 2.23 -6.54 -0.75
CA ILE A 325 3.00 -6.15 -1.93
C ILE A 325 4.42 -5.76 -1.53
N ILE A 326 4.55 -4.93 -0.49
CA ILE A 326 5.85 -4.53 0.05
C ILE A 326 6.60 -5.76 0.58
N GLY A 327 5.92 -6.62 1.34
CA GLY A 327 6.52 -7.81 1.94
C GLY A 327 7.04 -8.80 0.89
N GLU A 328 6.24 -9.10 -0.13
CA GLU A 328 6.63 -9.96 -1.26
C GLU A 328 7.82 -9.37 -2.02
N TRP A 329 7.83 -8.07 -2.26
CA TRP A 329 8.95 -7.40 -2.93
C TRP A 329 10.24 -7.44 -2.09
N GLN A 330 10.14 -7.18 -0.79
CA GLN A 330 11.27 -7.26 0.14
C GLN A 330 11.84 -8.68 0.20
N LYS A 331 10.97 -9.70 0.28
CA LYS A 331 11.37 -11.11 0.21
C LYS A 331 12.19 -11.43 -1.03
N ARG A 332 11.72 -10.99 -2.21
CA ARG A 332 12.43 -11.20 -3.48
C ARG A 332 13.79 -10.53 -3.49
N LYS A 333 13.86 -9.27 -3.06
CA LYS A 333 15.13 -8.55 -2.96
C LYS A 333 16.12 -9.25 -2.03
N THR A 334 15.66 -9.67 -0.85
CA THR A 334 16.52 -10.40 0.10
C THR A 334 16.98 -11.74 -0.48
N ALA A 335 16.09 -12.52 -1.11
CA ALA A 335 16.46 -13.79 -1.73
C ALA A 335 17.55 -13.61 -2.81
N VAL A 336 17.37 -12.61 -3.70
CA VAL A 336 18.36 -12.27 -4.72
C VAL A 336 19.69 -11.86 -4.08
N SER A 337 19.67 -10.99 -3.06
CA SER A 337 20.88 -10.57 -2.36
C SER A 337 21.60 -11.74 -1.67
N VAL A 338 20.87 -12.69 -1.08
CA VAL A 338 21.46 -13.89 -0.46
C VAL A 338 22.09 -14.81 -1.51
N ILE A 339 21.43 -15.04 -2.65
CA ILE A 339 21.98 -15.83 -3.75
C ILE A 339 23.27 -15.20 -4.26
N PHE A 340 23.28 -13.87 -4.52
CA PHE A 340 24.49 -13.17 -4.91
C PHE A 340 25.60 -13.30 -3.87
N ALA A 341 25.30 -13.13 -2.58
CA ALA A 341 26.28 -13.29 -1.51
C ALA A 341 26.87 -14.70 -1.47
N LEU A 342 26.06 -15.75 -1.68
CA LEU A 342 26.52 -17.14 -1.73
C LEU A 342 27.41 -17.42 -2.94
N ILE A 343 27.07 -16.89 -4.12
CA ILE A 343 27.88 -17.03 -5.34
C ILE A 343 29.24 -16.35 -5.16
N PHE A 344 29.27 -15.12 -4.64
CA PHE A 344 30.52 -14.38 -4.44
C PHE A 344 31.37 -14.94 -3.29
N ALA A 345 30.75 -15.47 -2.23
CA ALA A 345 31.47 -16.19 -1.18
C ALA A 345 32.06 -17.51 -1.70
N GLY A 346 31.35 -18.22 -2.59
CA GLY A 346 31.85 -19.43 -3.25
C GLY A 346 32.99 -19.15 -4.24
N ALA A 347 32.94 -18.01 -4.94
CA ALA A 347 34.00 -17.57 -5.86
C ALA A 347 35.30 -17.15 -5.16
N LEU A 348 35.25 -16.85 -3.85
CA LEU A 348 36.41 -16.51 -3.02
C LEU A 348 36.91 -17.70 -2.17
N SER A 349 36.36 -18.90 -2.38
CA SER A 349 36.85 -20.11 -1.70
C SER A 349 38.20 -20.53 -2.30
N PRO A 350 39.27 -20.70 -1.50
CA PRO A 350 40.64 -20.95 -1.99
C PRO A 350 40.87 -22.35 -2.57
N ALA A 351 39.81 -23.07 -2.97
CA ALA A 351 39.90 -24.40 -3.56
C ALA A 351 40.06 -24.39 -5.11
N ASN A 352 40.13 -23.22 -5.74
CA ASN A 352 40.29 -23.06 -7.20
C ASN A 352 41.41 -22.07 -7.57
N ILE A 353 42.57 -22.13 -6.90
CA ILE A 353 43.83 -21.51 -7.37
C ILE A 353 44.88 -22.58 -7.49
#